data_AF-A0A072V8L8-F1
#
_entry.id   AF-A0A072V8L8-F1
#
_cell.length_a   1.000
_cell.length_b   1.000
_cell.length_c   1.000
_cell.angle_alpha   90.00
_cell.angle_beta   90.00
_cell.angle_gamma   90.00
#
_symmetry.space_group_name_H-M   'P 1'
#
loop_
_entity.id
_entity.type
_entity.pdbx_description
1 polymer ?
#
loop_
_entity_poly.entity_id
_entity_poly.type
_entity_poly.pdbx_seq_one_letter_code
_entity_poly.pdbx_strand_id
1 'polypeptide(L)' 'MTKNMSRFFKPLYVMIVFISLFFVVRDVKAGLAHFCNEYNPCPEHLCMPDMKVVCTAEELCLCIKLI' A
#
# COMPACT_ATOMS: atom_id res chain seq x y z
N MET A 1 10.06 30.75 31.73
CA MET A 1 11.10 29.96 31.06
C MET A 1 10.40 28.95 30.15
N THR A 2 9.85 29.43 29.03
CA THR A 2 8.73 28.75 28.33
C THR A 2 8.77 28.97 26.82
N LYS A 3 9.94 29.31 26.24
CA LYS A 3 10.07 29.60 24.81
C LYS A 3 10.72 28.48 23.99
N ASN A 4 11.31 27.48 24.65
CA ASN A 4 12.09 26.44 23.96
C ASN A 4 11.35 25.12 23.71
N MET A 5 10.25 24.82 24.42
CA MET A 5 9.54 23.56 24.25
C MET A 5 8.84 23.47 22.87
N SER A 6 8.40 24.59 22.31
CA SER A 6 7.70 24.67 21.02
C SER A 6 8.59 24.34 19.80
N ARG A 7 9.92 24.54 19.90
CA ARG A 7 10.83 24.29 18.77
C ARG A 7 11.04 22.80 18.48
N PHE A 8 10.81 21.93 19.46
CA PHE A 8 11.06 20.49 19.32
C PHE A 8 9.85 19.72 18.76
N PHE A 9 8.63 20.21 18.98
CA PHE A 9 7.42 19.54 18.50
C PHE A 9 7.18 19.70 16.98
N LYS A 10 7.65 20.80 16.39
CA LYS A 10 7.53 21.03 14.94
C LYS A 10 8.22 19.96 14.07
N PRO A 11 9.51 19.62 14.28
CA PRO A 11 10.16 18.59 13.46
C PRO A 11 9.53 17.21 13.68
N LEU A 12 9.13 16.88 14.92
CA LEU A 12 8.47 15.62 15.23
C LEU A 12 7.13 15.48 14.50
N TYR A 13 6.32 16.54 14.49
CA TYR A 13 5.05 16.55 13.78
C TYR A 13 5.23 16.39 12.26
N VAL A 14 6.20 17.09 11.68
CA VAL A 14 6.52 16.95 10.26
C VAL A 14 6.99 15.52 9.93
N MET A 15 7.86 14.94 10.76
CA MET A 15 8.32 13.56 10.59
C MET A 15 7.15 12.55 10.65
N ILE A 16 6.24 12.70 11.61
CA ILE A 16 5.05 11.85 11.73
C ILE A 16 4.17 12.01 10.48
N VAL A 17 3.93 13.23 10.01
CA VAL A 17 3.14 13.48 8.78
C VAL A 17 3.80 12.86 7.55
N PHE A 18 5.11 12.96 7.40
CA PHE A 18 5.85 12.32 6.30
C PHE A 18 5.76 10.79 6.36
N ILE A 19 5.90 10.22 7.55
CA ILE A 19 5.74 8.78 7.77
C ILE A 19 4.32 8.35 7.42
N SER A 20 3.30 9.04 7.93
CA SER A 20 1.89 8.76 7.61
C SER A 20 1.60 8.89 6.12
N LEU A 21 2.11 9.92 5.43
CA LEU A 21 1.97 10.04 3.98
C LEU A 21 2.65 8.89 3.23
N PHE A 22 3.83 8.46 3.68
CA PHE A 22 4.54 7.34 3.07
C PHE A 22 3.79 6.01 3.24
N PHE A 23 3.17 5.78 4.41
CA PHE A 23 2.34 4.61 4.66
C PHE A 23 0.99 4.66 3.94
N VAL A 24 0.31 5.81 3.90
CA VAL A 24 -0.95 5.98 3.13
C VAL A 24 -0.77 5.71 1.63
N VAL A 25 0.42 6.00 1.05
CA VAL A 25 0.72 5.64 -0.35
C VAL A 25 1.02 4.15 -0.52
N ARG A 26 1.43 3.44 0.54
CA ARG A 26 1.62 1.98 0.53
C ARG A 26 0.30 1.21 0.68
N ASP A 27 -0.72 1.82 1.28
CA ASP A 27 -2.01 1.18 1.58
C ASP A 27 -3.09 1.36 0.47
N VAL A 28 -2.69 1.36 -0.80
CA VAL A 28 -3.64 1.16 -1.94
C VAL A 28 -3.51 -0.24 -2.54
N LYS A 29 -3.10 -1.21 -1.71
CA LYS A 29 -3.39 -2.63 -1.93
C LYS A 29 -3.43 -3.38 -0.61
N ALA A 30 -4.41 -3.05 0.23
CA ALA A 30 -4.87 -3.94 1.29
C ALA A 30 -5.64 -5.11 0.65
N GLY A 31 -4.91 -6.01 0.00
CA GLY A 31 -5.33 -7.38 -0.22
C GLY A 31 -4.22 -8.25 0.35
N LEU A 32 -4.56 -9.32 1.08
CA LEU A 32 -3.59 -10.36 1.40
C LEU A 32 -2.70 -10.61 0.17
N ALA A 33 -1.39 -10.71 0.36
CA ALA A 33 -0.49 -11.15 -0.69
C ALA A 33 -0.95 -12.55 -1.12
N HIS A 34 -1.72 -12.62 -2.20
CA HIS A 34 -2.15 -13.88 -2.78
C HIS A 34 -1.06 -14.34 -3.72
N PHE A 35 -0.48 -15.49 -3.41
CA PHE A 35 0.52 -16.10 -4.26
C PHE A 35 -0.15 -16.87 -5.40
N CYS A 36 0.49 -16.87 -6.56
CA CYS A 36 0.03 -17.56 -7.76
C CYS A 36 1.17 -18.26 -8.48
N ASN A 37 0.86 -19.38 -9.12
CA ASN A 37 1.78 -20.12 -9.98
C ASN A 37 0.98 -20.80 -11.10
N GLU A 38 1.67 -21.57 -11.96
CA GLU A 38 1.01 -22.28 -13.07
C GLU A 38 -0.09 -23.26 -12.63
N TYR A 39 0.02 -23.82 -11.42
CA TYR A 39 -0.93 -24.80 -10.88
C TYR A 39 -2.03 -24.17 -10.03
N ASN A 40 -1.82 -22.95 -9.53
CA ASN A 40 -2.70 -22.21 -8.64
C ASN A 40 -2.83 -20.77 -9.17
N PRO A 41 -3.74 -20.55 -10.14
CA PRO A 41 -3.97 -19.23 -10.68
C PRO A 41 -4.58 -18.29 -9.63
N CYS A 42 -4.43 -16.99 -9.85
CA CYS A 42 -5.06 -16.00 -8.98
C CYS A 42 -6.60 -16.13 -9.00
N PRO A 43 -7.29 -15.99 -7.85
CA PRO A 43 -8.74 -15.98 -7.81
C PRO A 43 -9.30 -14.80 -8.62
N GLU A 44 -10.30 -15.03 -9.47
CA GLU A 44 -10.90 -13.96 -10.28
C GLU A 44 -11.64 -12.92 -9.44
N HIS A 45 -12.18 -13.32 -8.29
CA HIS A 45 -12.89 -12.45 -7.34
C HIS A 45 -11.99 -11.69 -6.37
N LEU A 46 -10.66 -11.77 -6.55
CA LEU A 46 -9.71 -11.09 -5.67
C LEU A 46 -9.79 -9.56 -5.79
N CYS A 47 -10.15 -9.07 -6.97
CA CYS A 47 -10.14 -7.65 -7.29
C CYS A 47 -11.57 -7.12 -7.46
N MET A 48 -11.70 -5.79 -7.41
CA MET A 48 -12.95 -5.11 -7.76
C MET A 48 -13.36 -5.42 -9.22
N PRO A 49 -14.65 -5.38 -9.56
CA PRO A 49 -15.15 -5.76 -10.89
C PRO A 49 -14.49 -5.02 -12.06
N ASP A 50 -14.05 -3.77 -11.83
CA ASP A 50 -13.40 -2.93 -12.84
C ASP A 50 -11.88 -3.16 -12.96
N MET A 51 -11.36 -4.22 -12.35
CA MET A 51 -9.93 -4.54 -12.32
C MET A 51 -9.69 -5.95 -12.84
N LYS A 52 -8.58 -6.11 -13.57
CA LYS A 52 -8.09 -7.42 -14.00
C LYS A 52 -7.08 -7.95 -12.99
N VAL A 53 -7.21 -9.22 -12.63
CA VAL A 53 -6.22 -9.94 -11.82
C VAL A 53 -5.11 -10.44 -12.74
N VAL A 54 -3.85 -10.22 -12.36
CA VAL A 54 -2.67 -10.76 -13.07
C VAL A 54 -1.69 -11.35 -12.08
N CYS A 55 -1.08 -12.49 -12.46
CA CYS A 55 0.02 -13.10 -11.73
C CYS A 55 1.33 -12.47 -12.21
N THR A 56 2.15 -11.95 -11.30
CA THR A 56 3.47 -11.39 -11.63
C THR A 56 4.55 -12.48 -11.68
N ALA A 57 5.72 -12.13 -12.20
CA ALA A 57 6.90 -13.00 -12.15
C ALA A 57 7.39 -13.28 -10.73
N GLU A 58 6.96 -12.50 -9.74
CA GLU A 58 7.26 -12.72 -8.31
C GLU A 58 6.22 -13.63 -7.63
N GLU A 59 5.44 -14.38 -8.42
CA GLU A 59 4.36 -15.26 -7.96
C GLU A 59 3.31 -14.52 -7.11
N LEU A 60 3.08 -13.24 -7.40
CA LEU A 60 2.17 -12.38 -6.64
C LEU A 60 0.98 -11.93 -7.50
N CYS A 61 -0.23 -12.05 -6.95
CA CYS A 61 -1.45 -11.56 -7.58
C CYS A 61 -1.58 -10.06 -7.44
N LEU A 62 -1.68 -9.36 -8.57
CA LEU A 62 -1.93 -7.92 -8.63
C LEU A 62 -3.23 -7.62 -9.38
N CYS A 63 -4.05 -6.77 -8.78
CA CYS A 63 -5.12 -6.06 -9.48
C CYS A 63 -4.56 -4.92 -10.33
N ILE A 64 -4.81 -4.93 -11.64
CA ILE A 64 -4.52 -3.82 -12.55
C ILE A 64 -5.82 -3.25 -13.10
N LYS A 65 -5.94 -1.93 -13.17
CA LYS A 65 -7.06 -1.27 -13.83
C LYS A 65 -6.70 -1.09 -15.31
N LEU A 66 -7.52 -1.64 -16.21
CA LEU A 66 -7.41 -1.36 -17.64
C LEU A 66 -8.00 0.04 -17.86
N ILE A 67 -7.18 0.98 -18.29
CA ILE A 67 -7.59 2.33 -18.71
C ILE A 67 -7.96 2.27 -20.19
#